data_AF-A0A7S3SZI3-F1
#
_entry.id   AF-A0A7S3SZI3-F1
#
_cell.length_a   1.000
_cell.length_b   1.000
_cell.length_c   1.000
_cell.angle_alpha   90.00
_cell.angle_beta   90.00
_cell.angle_gamma   90.00
#
_symmetry.space_group_name_H-M   'P 1'
#
loop_
_entity.id
_entity.type
_entity.pdbx_description
1 polymer ?
#
loop_
_entity_poly.entity_id
_entity_poly.type
_entity_poly.pdbx_seq_one_letter_code
_entity_poly.pdbx_strand_id
1 'polypeptide(L)'
;CVDPRDGQAGFAPHRDRQPADVAASFRADGSPRYATLWLALSEATPENSCMHLVPRRHDPGYDAGDDHSPEAEDPLQLLLRRDDAVQAIRACPLPPGGGLVFTHRAMHWGSKGCDDNGKGPRVSISFGCSDPGWEAPYLARPGELLPLPPVAARAALAAAQLINYHERFAFSAKMLRLLGRVFRDGSHHLAAEYVGKTAAEYRDACEDRAGRDAAAEGE
;
A
#
# COMPACT_ATOMS: atom_id res chain seq x y z
N CYS A 1 8.76 -6.40 -5.87
CA CYS A 1 9.37 -6.56 -7.20
C CYS A 1 8.28 -6.33 -8.22
N VAL A 2 8.55 -5.62 -9.31
CA VAL A 2 7.65 -5.50 -10.46
C VAL A 2 8.47 -5.79 -11.71
N ASP A 3 8.13 -6.86 -12.43
CA ASP A 3 8.74 -7.20 -13.72
C ASP A 3 7.74 -6.96 -14.86
N PRO A 4 7.93 -5.91 -15.67
CA PRO A 4 7.06 -5.64 -16.81
C PRO A 4 6.96 -6.83 -17.78
N ARG A 5 8.01 -7.64 -17.93
CA ARG A 5 8.05 -8.80 -18.83
C ARG A 5 7.08 -9.91 -18.44
N ASP A 6 6.70 -9.94 -17.16
CA ASP A 6 5.68 -10.85 -16.63
C ASP A 6 4.29 -10.20 -16.63
N GLY A 7 4.12 -9.07 -17.33
CA GLY A 7 2.90 -8.28 -17.36
C GLY A 7 2.59 -7.56 -16.03
N GLN A 8 3.54 -7.49 -15.10
CA GLN A 8 3.32 -6.90 -13.79
C GLN A 8 3.35 -5.36 -13.87
N ALA A 9 2.58 -4.73 -13.00
CA ALA A 9 2.57 -3.28 -12.81
C ALA A 9 2.65 -2.93 -11.33
N GLY A 10 2.92 -1.65 -11.04
CA GLY A 10 2.76 -1.12 -9.70
C GLY A 10 1.29 -1.04 -9.28
N PHE A 11 1.05 -0.50 -8.08
CA PHE A 11 -0.31 -0.16 -7.66
C PHE A 11 -0.89 0.89 -8.60
N ALA A 12 -2.19 0.75 -8.90
CA ALA A 12 -2.96 1.76 -9.61
C ALA A 12 -2.95 3.09 -8.83
N PRO A 13 -3.27 4.23 -9.46
CA PRO A 13 -3.33 5.54 -8.80
C PRO A 13 -4.17 5.52 -7.53
N HIS A 14 -3.56 5.93 -6.42
CA HIS A 14 -4.18 5.97 -5.11
C HIS A 14 -3.49 6.99 -4.18
N ARG A 15 -4.11 7.18 -3.02
CA ARG A 15 -3.53 7.83 -1.84
C ARG A 15 -3.34 6.77 -0.76
N ASP A 16 -2.30 6.86 0.05
CA ASP A 16 -2.06 5.87 1.10
C ASP A 16 -3.18 5.87 2.14
N ARG A 17 -3.74 7.06 2.46
CA ARG A 17 -4.84 7.21 3.40
C ARG A 17 -5.84 8.26 2.93
N GLN A 18 -7.12 7.95 3.12
CA GLN A 18 -8.24 8.81 2.77
C GLN A 18 -9.18 8.96 3.98
N PRO A 19 -8.76 9.69 5.03
CA PRO A 19 -9.61 9.95 6.18
C PRO A 19 -10.81 10.83 5.78
N ALA A 20 -11.94 10.65 6.48
CA ALA A 20 -13.11 11.50 6.31
C ALA A 20 -12.84 12.97 6.71
N ASP A 21 -12.02 13.18 7.74
CA ASP A 21 -11.51 14.50 8.12
C ASP A 21 -10.07 14.65 7.63
N VAL A 22 -9.91 15.33 6.49
CA VAL A 22 -8.60 15.60 5.90
C VAL A 22 -7.79 16.59 6.72
N ALA A 23 -8.42 17.62 7.30
CA ALA A 23 -7.70 18.61 8.08
C ALA A 23 -7.06 17.98 9.33
N ALA A 24 -7.76 17.05 9.98
CA ALA A 24 -7.24 16.34 11.16
C ALA A 24 -6.08 15.38 10.85
N SER A 25 -5.83 15.03 9.58
CA SER A 25 -4.69 14.19 9.18
C SER A 25 -3.39 14.97 8.96
N PHE A 26 -3.42 16.28 9.17
CA PHE A 26 -2.26 17.15 9.26
C PHE A 26 -2.08 17.69 10.70
N ARG A 27 -0.90 18.21 10.98
CA ARG A 27 -0.62 18.97 12.20
C ARG A 27 -0.95 20.44 11.99
N ALA A 28 -0.96 21.21 13.08
CA ALA A 28 -1.26 22.65 13.02
C ALA A 28 -0.28 23.45 12.14
N ASP A 29 0.95 22.95 11.97
CA ASP A 29 1.97 23.54 11.07
C ASP A 29 1.83 23.10 9.60
N GLY A 30 0.83 22.28 9.28
CA GLY A 30 0.61 21.72 7.95
C GLY A 30 1.46 20.49 7.61
N SER A 31 2.32 20.01 8.53
CA SER A 31 3.04 18.75 8.32
C SER A 31 2.10 17.55 8.37
N PRO A 32 2.33 16.49 7.57
CA PRO A 32 1.45 15.34 7.55
C PRO A 32 1.61 14.49 8.82
N ARG A 33 0.51 13.92 9.31
CA ARG A 33 0.55 12.89 10.36
C ARG A 33 0.93 11.51 9.83
N TYR A 34 0.98 11.33 8.51
CA TYR A 34 1.49 10.12 7.88
C TYR A 34 2.27 10.45 6.60
N ALA A 35 3.45 9.86 6.47
CA ALA A 35 4.27 9.91 5.27
C ALA A 35 4.83 8.53 4.91
N THR A 36 5.09 8.33 3.63
CA THR A 36 5.73 7.12 3.10
C THR A 36 7.11 7.48 2.55
N LEU A 37 8.13 6.73 2.96
CA LEU A 37 9.42 6.65 2.28
C LEU A 37 9.39 5.47 1.32
N TRP A 38 9.48 5.72 0.02
CA TRP A 38 9.68 4.72 -1.00
C TRP A 38 11.16 4.69 -1.39
N LEU A 39 11.83 3.56 -1.17
CA LEU A 39 13.26 3.37 -1.42
C LEU A 39 13.47 2.41 -2.59
N ALA A 40 14.20 2.86 -3.61
CA ALA A 40 14.60 2.04 -4.74
C ALA A 40 15.75 1.12 -4.32
N LEU A 41 15.58 -0.20 -4.47
CA LEU A 41 16.64 -1.20 -4.24
C LEU A 41 17.32 -1.61 -5.56
N SER A 42 16.67 -1.36 -6.69
CA SER A 42 17.22 -1.42 -8.04
C SER A 42 17.07 -0.06 -8.72
N GLU A 43 17.60 0.09 -9.94
CA GLU A 43 17.32 1.26 -10.76
C GLU A 43 15.82 1.34 -11.07
N ALA A 44 15.24 2.52 -10.85
CA ALA A 44 13.84 2.81 -11.12
C ALA A 44 13.74 3.91 -12.19
N THR A 45 13.04 3.60 -13.27
CA THR A 45 12.86 4.40 -14.47
C THR A 45 11.40 4.35 -14.91
N PRO A 46 10.90 5.29 -15.73
CA PRO A 46 9.56 5.18 -16.29
C PRO A 46 9.32 3.84 -16.98
N GLU A 47 10.32 3.33 -17.69
CA GLU A 47 10.27 2.09 -18.48
C GLU A 47 10.15 0.84 -17.60
N ASN A 48 10.64 0.85 -16.36
CA ASN A 48 10.51 -0.26 -15.42
C ASN A 48 9.67 0.07 -14.19
N SER A 49 8.68 0.97 -14.33
CA SER A 49 7.69 1.26 -13.29
C SER A 49 8.18 2.14 -12.14
N CYS A 50 8.90 3.25 -12.38
CA CYS A 50 9.17 4.21 -11.30
C CYS A 50 7.88 4.82 -10.74
N MET A 51 7.99 5.42 -9.55
CA MET A 51 6.86 6.14 -8.95
C MET A 51 6.44 7.30 -9.83
N HIS A 52 5.14 7.53 -9.93
CA HIS A 52 4.52 8.71 -10.51
C HIS A 52 3.70 9.41 -9.44
N LEU A 53 3.65 10.74 -9.50
CA LEU A 53 2.87 11.54 -8.57
C LEU A 53 2.24 12.77 -9.23
N VAL A 54 1.14 13.24 -8.64
CA VAL A 54 0.56 14.55 -8.93
C VAL A 54 0.99 15.53 -7.83
N PRO A 55 1.66 16.65 -8.16
CA PRO A 55 2.00 17.66 -7.17
C PRO A 55 0.75 18.28 -6.54
N ARG A 56 0.71 18.45 -5.21
CA ARG A 56 -0.41 19.01 -4.42
C ARG A 56 -1.16 20.17 -5.09
N ARG A 57 -0.44 21.17 -5.63
CA ARG A 57 -1.05 22.37 -6.24
C ARG A 57 -1.94 22.08 -7.46
N HIS A 58 -1.78 20.90 -8.05
CA HIS A 58 -2.50 20.42 -9.22
C HIS A 58 -3.46 19.28 -8.88
N ASP A 59 -3.66 19.04 -7.58
CA ASP A 59 -4.45 17.95 -7.04
C ASP A 59 -5.45 18.48 -6.00
N PRO A 60 -6.66 18.88 -6.43
CA PRO A 60 -7.68 19.41 -5.51
C PRO A 60 -8.07 18.42 -4.40
N GLY A 61 -8.09 17.12 -4.72
CA GLY A 61 -8.44 16.07 -3.75
C GLY A 61 -7.38 15.89 -2.66
N TYR A 62 -6.17 16.43 -2.84
CA TYR A 62 -5.14 16.41 -1.80
C TYR A 62 -5.65 17.04 -0.50
N ASP A 63 -6.20 18.26 -0.62
CA ASP A 63 -6.67 19.09 0.49
C ASP A 63 -8.16 18.87 0.79
N ALA A 64 -8.98 18.66 -0.24
CA ALA A 64 -10.44 18.60 -0.08
C ALA A 64 -10.96 17.25 0.42
N GLY A 65 -10.25 16.15 0.15
CA GLY A 65 -10.88 14.83 0.19
C GLY A 65 -11.24 14.35 -1.21
N ASP A 66 -11.35 13.04 -1.37
CA ASP A 66 -11.97 12.45 -2.55
C ASP A 66 -13.44 12.13 -2.18
N ASP A 67 -14.36 12.20 -3.14
CA ASP A 67 -15.77 11.81 -2.92
C ASP A 67 -15.88 10.29 -2.94
N HIS A 68 -16.55 9.73 -1.94
CA HIS A 68 -16.74 8.29 -1.74
C HIS A 68 -18.20 7.85 -1.87
N SER A 69 -19.08 8.74 -2.32
CA SER A 69 -20.46 8.36 -2.67
C SER A 69 -20.47 7.32 -3.80
N PRO A 70 -21.47 6.43 -3.85
CA PRO A 70 -21.55 5.40 -4.90
C PRO A 70 -21.55 5.97 -6.33
N GLU A 71 -22.00 7.21 -6.50
CA GLU A 71 -22.07 7.92 -7.77
C GLU A 71 -20.83 8.77 -8.07
N ALA A 72 -19.88 8.85 -7.14
CA ALA A 72 -18.67 9.65 -7.29
C ALA A 72 -17.83 9.19 -8.48
N GLU A 73 -17.30 10.15 -9.25
CA GLU A 73 -16.31 9.85 -10.28
C GLU A 73 -14.96 9.49 -9.63
N ASP A 74 -14.22 8.57 -10.25
CA ASP A 74 -12.89 8.18 -9.80
C ASP A 74 -11.96 9.41 -9.70
N PRO A 75 -11.22 9.59 -8.58
CA PRO A 75 -10.39 10.77 -8.36
C PRO A 75 -9.31 10.99 -9.42
N LEU A 76 -8.77 9.92 -9.99
CA LEU A 76 -7.80 10.05 -11.08
C LEU A 76 -8.49 10.52 -12.36
N GLN A 77 -9.68 10.03 -12.69
CA GLN A 77 -10.42 10.50 -13.87
C GLN A 77 -10.71 12.00 -13.78
N LEU A 78 -11.12 12.49 -12.60
CA LEU A 78 -11.29 13.92 -12.35
C LEU A 78 -10.00 14.71 -12.58
N LEU A 79 -8.86 14.20 -12.12
CA LEU A 79 -7.55 14.81 -12.34
C LEU A 79 -7.16 14.81 -13.82
N LEU A 80 -7.39 13.71 -14.54
CA LEU A 80 -6.98 13.56 -15.94
C LEU A 80 -7.81 14.38 -16.93
N ARG A 81 -9.00 14.87 -16.54
CA ARG A 81 -9.80 15.82 -17.34
C ARG A 81 -9.18 17.23 -17.40
N ARG A 82 -8.18 17.50 -16.57
CA ARG A 82 -7.55 18.80 -16.43
C ARG A 82 -6.18 18.80 -17.10
N ASP A 83 -6.05 19.56 -18.20
CA ASP A 83 -4.79 19.66 -18.96
C ASP A 83 -3.61 20.09 -18.09
N ASP A 84 -3.83 21.03 -17.15
CA ASP A 84 -2.80 21.50 -16.21
C ASP A 84 -2.32 20.39 -15.28
N ALA A 85 -3.24 19.55 -14.79
CA ALA A 85 -2.91 18.41 -13.93
C ALA A 85 -2.18 17.30 -14.71
N VAL A 86 -2.62 16.99 -15.94
CA VAL A 86 -1.95 16.01 -16.80
C VAL A 86 -0.50 16.42 -17.09
N GLN A 87 -0.27 17.67 -17.47
CA GLN A 87 1.08 18.21 -17.69
C GLN A 87 1.91 18.31 -16.41
N ALA A 88 1.25 18.30 -15.25
CA ALA A 88 1.90 18.36 -13.95
C ALA A 88 2.32 17.00 -13.40
N ILE A 89 1.87 15.88 -13.95
CA ILE A 89 2.29 14.54 -13.53
C ILE A 89 3.82 14.45 -13.58
N ARG A 90 4.41 13.83 -12.56
CA ARG A 90 5.86 13.65 -12.46
C ARG A 90 6.21 12.18 -12.32
N ALA A 91 6.95 11.67 -13.28
CA ALA A 91 7.75 10.46 -13.10
C ALA A 91 8.92 10.78 -12.16
N CYS A 92 9.19 9.87 -11.23
CA CYS A 92 10.23 10.00 -10.21
C CYS A 92 11.26 8.86 -10.37
N PRO A 93 12.12 8.91 -11.40
CA PRO A 93 13.20 7.95 -11.54
C PRO A 93 14.19 8.09 -10.38
N LEU A 94 14.70 6.95 -9.90
CA LEU A 94 15.62 6.89 -8.77
C LEU A 94 16.70 5.83 -9.02
N PRO A 95 17.98 6.13 -8.73
CA PRO A 95 19.01 5.11 -8.70
C PRO A 95 18.81 4.17 -7.50
N PRO A 96 19.48 2.99 -7.46
CA PRO A 96 19.52 2.16 -6.26
C PRO A 96 19.99 2.98 -5.04
N GLY A 97 19.28 2.85 -3.92
CA GLY A 97 19.49 3.64 -2.70
C GLY A 97 18.83 5.03 -2.71
N GLY A 98 18.30 5.47 -3.86
CA GLY A 98 17.50 6.69 -3.96
C GLY A 98 16.14 6.54 -3.30
N GLY A 99 15.71 7.58 -2.58
CA GLY A 99 14.44 7.60 -1.85
C GLY A 99 13.53 8.73 -2.29
N LEU A 100 12.22 8.46 -2.30
CA LEU A 100 11.16 9.46 -2.45
C LEU A 100 10.32 9.46 -1.18
N VAL A 101 10.11 10.64 -0.59
CA VAL A 101 9.20 10.82 0.56
C VAL A 101 7.97 11.60 0.10
N PHE A 102 6.79 11.07 0.40
CA PHE A 102 5.52 11.73 0.10
C PHE A 102 4.52 11.55 1.24
N THR A 103 3.56 12.46 1.31
CA THR A 103 2.52 12.44 2.35
C THR A 103 1.44 11.40 2.00
N HIS A 104 0.70 10.92 3.00
CA HIS A 104 -0.43 9.99 2.76
C HIS A 104 -1.49 10.48 1.77
N ARG A 105 -1.63 11.80 1.61
CA ARG A 105 -2.55 12.43 0.65
C ARG A 105 -1.96 12.58 -0.76
N ALA A 106 -0.69 12.30 -1.03
CA ALA A 106 -0.18 12.49 -2.39
C ALA A 106 -0.80 11.45 -3.34
N MET A 107 -1.43 11.88 -4.42
CA MET A 107 -1.87 10.95 -5.48
C MET A 107 -0.64 10.37 -6.17
N HIS A 108 -0.48 9.05 -6.13
CA HIS A 108 0.71 8.37 -6.64
C HIS A 108 0.43 6.94 -7.13
N TRP A 109 1.33 6.41 -7.97
CA TRP A 109 1.27 5.04 -8.50
C TRP A 109 2.63 4.56 -9.01
N GLY A 110 2.79 3.25 -9.17
CA GLY A 110 3.85 2.71 -10.03
C GLY A 110 3.32 2.54 -11.44
N SER A 111 4.00 3.06 -12.46
CA SER A 111 3.53 2.96 -13.85
C SER A 111 3.49 1.52 -14.36
N LYS A 112 2.82 1.29 -15.48
CA LYS A 112 3.09 0.08 -16.29
C LYS A 112 4.45 0.29 -16.96
N GLY A 113 5.34 -0.71 -16.85
CA GLY A 113 6.61 -0.67 -17.57
C GLY A 113 6.50 -1.22 -18.99
N CYS A 114 7.60 -1.17 -19.73
CA CYS A 114 7.77 -1.75 -21.06
C CYS A 114 8.49 -3.10 -20.95
N ASP A 115 8.11 -4.07 -21.78
CA ASP A 115 8.71 -5.41 -21.77
C ASP A 115 10.21 -5.37 -22.17
N ASP A 116 10.57 -4.44 -23.05
CA ASP A 116 11.91 -4.20 -23.57
C ASP A 116 12.70 -3.12 -22.79
N ASN A 117 12.32 -2.85 -21.53
CA ASN A 117 12.88 -1.76 -20.72
C ASN A 117 14.41 -1.75 -20.56
N GLY A 118 15.11 -2.85 -20.84
CA GLY A 118 16.58 -2.95 -20.76
C GLY A 118 17.18 -2.83 -19.34
N LYS A 119 16.36 -2.63 -18.31
CA LYS A 119 16.76 -2.43 -16.90
C LYS A 119 16.41 -3.61 -16.00
N GLY A 120 15.51 -4.48 -16.45
CA GLY A 120 14.99 -5.58 -15.66
C GLY A 120 13.96 -5.12 -14.62
N PRO A 121 13.60 -6.01 -13.68
CA PRO A 121 12.54 -5.76 -12.72
C PRO A 121 12.94 -4.67 -11.72
N ARG A 122 11.94 -3.89 -11.29
CA ARG A 122 12.11 -2.90 -10.22
C ARG A 122 11.90 -3.54 -8.85
N VAL A 123 12.89 -3.39 -7.99
CA VAL A 123 12.82 -3.79 -6.59
C VAL A 123 12.80 -2.52 -5.73
N SER A 124 11.85 -2.45 -4.80
CA SER A 124 11.66 -1.32 -3.89
C SER A 124 11.15 -1.79 -2.54
N ILE A 125 11.39 -0.99 -1.51
CA ILE A 125 10.81 -1.16 -0.18
C ILE A 125 10.17 0.16 0.25
N SER A 126 9.01 0.08 0.90
CA SER A 126 8.30 1.24 1.41
C SER A 126 8.22 1.20 2.93
N PHE A 127 8.40 2.35 3.57
CA PHE A 127 8.21 2.54 5.00
C PHE A 127 7.10 3.57 5.22
N GLY A 128 5.99 3.13 5.80
CA GLY A 128 4.95 4.03 6.31
C GLY A 128 5.33 4.53 7.70
N CYS A 129 5.24 5.83 7.92
CA CYS A 129 5.51 6.47 9.19
C CYS A 129 4.31 7.30 9.60
N SER A 130 3.63 6.89 10.68
CA SER A 130 2.47 7.58 11.24
C SER A 130 2.78 8.23 12.58
N ASP A 131 2.03 9.29 12.87
CA ASP A 131 1.84 9.80 14.23
C ASP A 131 0.98 8.78 15.02
N PRO A 132 1.47 8.23 16.14
CA PRO A 132 0.72 7.27 16.93
C PRO A 132 -0.61 7.81 17.48
N GLY A 133 -0.74 9.13 17.62
CA GLY A 133 -1.99 9.78 18.03
C GLY A 133 -3.01 9.94 16.90
N TRP A 134 -2.69 9.51 15.68
CA TRP A 134 -3.60 9.54 14.53
C TRP A 134 -3.80 8.16 13.91
N GLU A 135 -2.71 7.42 13.68
CA GLU A 135 -2.78 6.02 13.27
C GLU A 135 -1.89 5.19 14.21
N ALA A 136 -2.55 4.37 15.02
CA ALA A 136 -1.91 3.57 16.03
C ALA A 136 -0.95 2.51 15.43
N PRO A 137 0.17 2.21 16.10
CA PRO A 137 1.08 1.16 15.66
C PRO A 137 0.41 -0.22 15.71
N TYR A 138 0.81 -1.11 14.80
CA TYR A 138 0.27 -2.47 14.73
C TYR A 138 0.72 -3.36 15.89
N LEU A 139 1.80 -3.00 16.60
CA LEU A 139 2.26 -3.69 17.80
C LEU A 139 1.51 -3.16 19.03
N ALA A 140 1.05 -4.05 19.91
CA ALA A 140 0.29 -3.66 21.11
C ALA A 140 1.12 -2.83 22.12
N ARG A 141 2.41 -3.14 22.24
CA ARG A 141 3.33 -2.53 23.22
C ARG A 141 4.65 -2.15 22.54
N PRO A 142 4.65 -1.18 21.61
CA PRO A 142 5.81 -0.86 20.81
C PRO A 142 7.01 -0.45 21.67
N GLY A 143 6.79 0.25 22.79
CA GLY A 143 7.86 0.64 23.71
C GLY A 143 8.60 -0.53 24.38
N GLU A 144 7.97 -1.71 24.49
CA GLU A 144 8.58 -2.92 25.04
C GLU A 144 9.16 -3.82 23.94
N LEU A 145 8.61 -3.75 22.73
CA LEU A 145 8.94 -4.66 21.63
C LEU A 145 10.00 -4.10 20.67
N LEU A 146 10.23 -2.78 20.66
CA LEU A 146 11.21 -2.13 19.80
C LEU A 146 12.57 -1.96 20.51
N PRO A 147 13.69 -1.84 19.76
CA PRO A 147 13.78 -1.75 18.30
C PRO A 147 13.75 -3.11 17.58
N LEU A 148 13.86 -4.22 18.31
CA LEU A 148 13.96 -5.55 17.73
C LEU A 148 12.87 -6.48 18.28
N PRO A 149 11.69 -6.52 17.65
CA PRO A 149 10.61 -7.37 18.11
C PRO A 149 11.01 -8.86 18.10
N PRO A 150 10.50 -9.67 19.05
CA PRO A 150 10.70 -11.11 19.05
C PRO A 150 10.34 -11.73 17.71
N VAL A 151 11.00 -12.83 17.35
CA VAL A 151 10.73 -13.55 16.08
C VAL A 151 9.24 -13.85 15.91
N ALA A 152 8.55 -14.25 17.00
CA ALA A 152 7.12 -14.51 16.99
C ALA A 152 6.29 -13.27 16.61
N ALA A 153 6.60 -12.10 17.18
CA ALA A 153 5.93 -10.84 16.84
C ALA A 153 6.17 -10.44 15.38
N ARG A 154 7.40 -10.58 14.87
CA ARG A 154 7.73 -10.30 13.47
C ARG A 154 7.01 -11.24 12.51
N ALA A 155 6.99 -12.53 12.81
CA ALA A 155 6.30 -13.54 12.01
C ALA A 155 4.78 -13.31 11.99
N ALA A 156 4.19 -12.99 13.15
CA ALA A 156 2.76 -12.68 13.25
C ALA A 156 2.39 -11.41 12.48
N LEU A 157 3.22 -10.35 12.56
CA LEU A 157 3.01 -9.13 11.79
C LEU A 157 3.11 -9.38 10.28
N ALA A 158 4.11 -10.14 9.83
CA ALA A 158 4.25 -10.51 8.43
C ALA A 158 3.07 -11.35 7.93
N ALA A 159 2.63 -12.33 8.72
CA ALA A 159 1.45 -13.14 8.40
C ALA A 159 0.18 -12.27 8.32
N ALA A 160 -0.02 -11.37 9.28
CA ALA A 160 -1.14 -10.44 9.29
C ALA A 160 -1.15 -9.53 8.06
N GLN A 161 0.01 -8.98 7.68
CA GLN A 161 0.12 -8.14 6.48
C GLN A 161 -0.17 -8.94 5.20
N LEU A 162 0.33 -10.17 5.07
CA LEU A 162 0.01 -11.01 3.91
C LEU A 162 -1.49 -11.33 3.83
N ILE A 163 -2.13 -11.56 4.97
CA ILE A 163 -3.59 -11.75 5.06
C ILE A 163 -4.33 -10.48 4.63
N ASN A 164 -3.99 -9.32 5.18
CA ASN A 164 -4.66 -8.04 4.89
C ASN A 164 -4.50 -7.55 3.44
N TYR A 165 -3.62 -8.19 2.67
CA TYR A 165 -3.40 -7.91 1.25
C TYR A 165 -3.70 -9.15 0.39
N HIS A 166 -4.51 -10.10 0.88
CA HIS A 166 -4.74 -11.39 0.21
C HIS A 166 -5.23 -11.25 -1.24
N GLU A 167 -6.02 -10.23 -1.56
CA GLU A 167 -6.51 -9.97 -2.92
C GLU A 167 -5.37 -9.83 -3.95
N ARG A 168 -4.18 -9.43 -3.49
CA ARG A 168 -2.98 -9.24 -4.31
C ARG A 168 -2.17 -10.51 -4.50
N PHE A 169 -2.52 -11.60 -3.81
CA PHE A 169 -1.76 -12.83 -3.81
C PHE A 169 -2.63 -14.05 -4.10
N ALA A 170 -2.14 -14.93 -4.97
CA ALA A 170 -2.77 -16.22 -5.22
C ALA A 170 -2.30 -17.26 -4.19
N PHE A 171 -2.72 -17.12 -2.93
CA PHE A 171 -2.35 -18.09 -1.90
C PHE A 171 -3.04 -19.44 -2.10
N SER A 172 -2.29 -20.53 -1.89
CA SER A 172 -2.87 -21.86 -1.74
C SER A 172 -3.63 -21.99 -0.42
N ALA A 173 -4.62 -22.88 -0.34
CA ALA A 173 -5.30 -23.17 0.92
C ALA A 173 -4.33 -23.59 2.04
N LYS A 174 -3.26 -24.31 1.69
CA LYS A 174 -2.18 -24.68 2.63
C LYS A 174 -1.44 -23.44 3.16
N MET A 175 -1.09 -22.50 2.27
CA MET A 175 -0.42 -21.26 2.66
C MET A 175 -1.32 -20.40 3.54
N LEU A 176 -2.58 -20.22 3.15
CA LEU A 176 -3.53 -19.42 3.93
C LEU A 176 -3.72 -19.98 5.35
N ARG A 177 -3.89 -21.31 5.48
CA ARG A 177 -3.94 -21.98 6.81
C ARG A 177 -2.67 -21.76 7.64
N LEU A 178 -1.50 -21.76 7.00
CA LEU A 178 -0.23 -21.48 7.68
C LEU A 178 -0.19 -20.03 8.19
N LEU A 179 -0.52 -19.06 7.33
CA LEU A 179 -0.59 -17.64 7.69
C LEU A 179 -1.56 -17.42 8.86
N GLY A 180 -2.77 -17.99 8.79
CA GLY A 180 -3.77 -17.89 9.85
C GLY A 180 -3.34 -18.52 11.17
N ARG A 181 -2.53 -19.60 11.14
CA ARG A 181 -1.95 -20.18 12.35
C ARG A 181 -0.89 -19.27 12.96
N VAL A 182 0.09 -18.84 12.16
CA VAL A 182 1.18 -17.96 12.60
C VAL A 182 0.63 -16.64 13.16
N PHE A 183 -0.36 -16.05 12.49
CA PHE A 183 -1.05 -14.86 12.98
C PHE A 183 -1.71 -15.09 14.34
N ARG A 184 -2.51 -16.16 14.48
CA ARG A 184 -3.22 -16.47 15.72
C ARG A 184 -2.27 -16.68 16.90
N ASP A 185 -1.23 -17.48 16.70
CA ASP A 185 -0.26 -17.83 17.74
C ASP A 185 0.47 -16.58 18.28
N GLY A 186 0.78 -15.61 17.42
CA GLY A 186 1.47 -14.37 17.81
C GLY A 186 0.57 -13.13 17.95
N SER A 187 -0.76 -13.27 17.82
CA SER A 187 -1.71 -12.15 17.82
C SER A 187 -1.66 -11.28 19.08
N HIS A 188 -1.28 -11.86 20.23
CA HIS A 188 -1.11 -11.16 21.50
C HIS A 188 0.03 -10.11 21.49
N HIS A 189 0.89 -10.12 20.47
CA HIS A 189 1.88 -9.06 20.23
C HIS A 189 1.32 -7.86 19.45
N LEU A 190 0.14 -8.00 18.85
CA LEU A 190 -0.44 -7.04 17.93
C LEU A 190 -1.57 -6.25 18.61
N ALA A 191 -1.78 -5.01 18.17
CA ALA A 191 -2.84 -4.15 18.67
C ALA A 191 -4.22 -4.79 18.42
N ALA A 192 -5.13 -4.69 19.38
CA ALA A 192 -6.42 -5.38 19.35
C ALA A 192 -7.26 -5.01 18.11
N GLU A 193 -7.28 -3.73 17.73
CA GLU A 193 -7.96 -3.26 16.52
C GLU A 193 -7.38 -3.89 15.25
N TYR A 194 -6.05 -3.97 15.17
CA TYR A 194 -5.35 -4.59 14.04
C TYR A 194 -5.58 -6.10 13.97
N VAL A 195 -5.68 -6.78 15.12
CA VAL A 195 -6.09 -8.20 15.21
C VAL A 195 -7.51 -8.38 14.71
N GLY A 196 -8.44 -7.51 15.12
CA GLY A 196 -9.84 -7.53 14.69
C GLY A 196 -9.97 -7.39 13.17
N LYS A 197 -9.30 -6.38 12.60
CA LYS A 197 -9.21 -6.19 11.14
C LYS A 197 -8.66 -7.44 10.46
N THR A 198 -7.50 -7.92 10.88
CA THR A 198 -6.83 -9.07 10.24
C THR A 198 -7.67 -10.35 10.32
N ALA A 199 -8.43 -10.54 11.40
CA ALA A 199 -9.34 -11.67 11.52
C ALA A 199 -10.53 -11.59 10.56
N ALA A 200 -10.98 -10.39 10.18
CA ALA A 200 -11.98 -10.20 9.14
C ALA A 200 -11.40 -10.54 7.76
N GLU A 201 -10.28 -9.92 7.41
CA GLU A 201 -9.55 -10.17 6.15
C GLU A 201 -9.19 -11.65 5.97
N TYR A 202 -8.87 -12.35 7.06
CA TYR A 202 -8.62 -13.79 7.01
C TYR A 202 -9.86 -14.62 6.62
N ARG A 203 -11.05 -14.22 7.06
CA ARG A 203 -12.31 -14.89 6.67
C ARG A 203 -12.57 -14.65 5.20
N ASP A 204 -12.48 -13.40 4.77
CA ASP A 204 -12.71 -12.98 3.39
C ASP A 204 -11.74 -13.71 2.44
N ALA A 205 -10.45 -13.79 2.80
CA ALA A 205 -9.46 -14.57 2.08
C ALA A 205 -9.80 -16.08 1.96
N CYS A 206 -10.42 -16.66 2.98
CA CYS A 206 -10.84 -18.06 2.96
C CYS A 206 -12.06 -18.26 2.05
N GLU A 207 -13.02 -17.34 2.09
CA GLU A 207 -14.24 -17.36 1.28
C GLU A 207 -13.92 -17.18 -0.20
N ASP A 208 -13.11 -16.18 -0.54
CA ASP A 208 -12.59 -15.94 -1.89
C ASP A 208 -11.93 -17.19 -2.47
N ARG A 209 -11.11 -17.86 -1.65
CA ARG A 209 -10.40 -19.07 -2.07
C ARG A 209 -11.38 -20.20 -2.35
N ALA A 210 -12.34 -20.43 -1.45
CA ALA A 210 -13.35 -21.47 -1.63
C ALA A 210 -14.18 -21.22 -2.89
N GLY A 211 -14.53 -19.96 -3.18
CA GLY A 211 -15.21 -19.57 -4.41
C GLY A 211 -14.39 -19.89 -5.67
N ARG A 212 -13.08 -19.63 -5.66
CA ARG A 212 -12.19 -19.98 -6.78
C ARG A 212 -12.04 -21.49 -6.97
N ASP A 213 -11.92 -22.26 -5.90
CA ASP A 213 -11.83 -23.71 -5.98
C ASP A 213 -13.13 -24.30 -6.56
N ALA A 214 -14.30 -23.81 -6.12
CA ALA A 214 -15.60 -24.23 -6.66
C ALA A 214 -15.79 -23.87 -8.14
N ALA A 215 -15.31 -22.69 -8.57
CA ALA A 215 -15.37 -22.29 -9.98
C ALA A 215 -14.49 -23.17 -10.88
N ALA A 216 -13.33 -23.62 -10.39
CA ALA A 216 -12.42 -24.48 -11.13
C ALA A 216 -12.89 -25.95 -11.22
N GLU A 217 -13.75 -26.41 -10.30
CA GLU A 217 -14.35 -27.75 -10.33
C GLU A 217 -15.59 -27.84 -11.24
N GLY A 218 -16.15 -26.69 -11.66
CA GLY A 218 -17.32 -26.59 -12.53
C GLY A 218 -17.03 -26.41 -14.03
N GLU A 219 -15.76 -26.25 -14.41
CA GLU A 219 -15.25 -26.27 -15.81
C GLU A 219 -14.77 -27.67 -16.21
#